data_AF-A0A8K1D831-F1
#
_entry.id   AF-A0A8K1D831-F1
#
_cell.length_a   1.000
_cell.length_b   1.000
_cell.length_c   1.000
_cell.angle_alpha   90.00
_cell.angle_beta   90.00
_cell.angle_gamma   90.00
#
_symmetry.space_group_name_H-M   'P 1'
#
loop_
_entity.id
_entity.type
_entity.pdbx_description
1 polymer ?
#
loop_
_entity_poly.entity_id
_entity_poly.type
_entity_poly.pdbx_seq_one_letter_code
_entity_poly.pdbx_strand_id
1 'polypeptide(L)'
;ELSESGRELLRELLREHRRLQELSQHLHEKHQREALEGWTKPNAFHVCITSYKLVLQDHQAFRRKNWKYLILDEAQNIKNFKSQRWQSLLNFNSQRRLLLTGTPLQNSLMELWSLMHFLMPRVFQSHREFREWFHNPLTGMIEGSQEYNESIPRCIFRCVFTCPQVLRPFLLRRLKVDVEKQMPKKYEHVLRCRLSKRQRFLYDDFMGQASTKATLASGHFMSVINVLMQLRKVCNHPDLFEPRPVTSPLVTPGLSLATPALVLRALEPHPFQVDLSPFELVALESHLSRYAADWFLPRFRVTRRLVLDVAAAPDPPPRPKPVRMKVN
;
A
#
# COMPACT_ATOMS: atom_id res chain seq x y z
N GLU A 1 8.88 17.03 10.38
CA GLU A 1 8.16 16.89 11.66
C GLU A 1 9.17 16.41 12.71
N LEU A 2 9.31 17.09 13.85
CA LEU A 2 10.03 16.53 15.00
C LEU A 2 9.36 15.21 15.41
N SER A 3 10.16 14.24 15.86
CA SER A 3 9.64 13.08 16.57
C SER A 3 8.81 13.53 17.78
N GLU A 4 7.85 12.73 18.22
CA GLU A 4 7.10 13.01 19.46
C GLU A 4 8.04 13.29 20.64
N SER A 5 9.15 12.55 20.74
CA SER A 5 10.26 12.80 21.68
C SER A 5 10.76 14.24 21.65
N GLY A 6 11.02 14.81 20.46
CA GLY A 6 11.50 16.20 20.35
C GLY A 6 10.47 17.24 20.82
N ARG A 7 9.17 16.96 20.68
CA ARG A 7 8.09 17.84 21.17
C ARG A 7 7.90 17.71 22.68
N GLU A 8 8.04 16.51 23.23
CA GLU A 8 8.03 16.30 24.67
C GLU A 8 9.22 16.98 25.34
N LEU A 9 10.41 16.88 24.75
CA LEU A 9 11.61 17.54 25.25
C LEU A 9 11.45 19.06 25.30
N LEU A 10 10.83 19.66 24.26
CA LEU A 10 10.47 21.08 24.28
C LEU A 10 9.51 21.42 25.42
N ARG A 11 8.49 20.58 25.66
CA ARG A 11 7.53 20.79 26.76
C ARG A 11 8.21 20.68 28.13
N GLU A 12 9.12 19.74 28.31
CA GLU A 12 9.87 19.56 29.55
C GLU A 12 10.83 20.71 29.80
N LEU A 13 11.58 21.15 28.79
CA LEU A 13 12.47 22.32 28.90
C LEU A 13 11.71 23.60 29.27
N LEU A 14 10.57 23.85 28.62
CA LEU A 14 9.72 25.00 28.94
C LEU A 14 9.10 24.90 30.35
N ARG A 15 8.86 23.69 30.86
CA ARG A 15 8.38 23.46 32.23
C ARG A 15 9.45 23.74 33.26
N GLU A 16 10.67 23.25 33.06
CA GLU A 16 11.75 23.35 34.05
C GLU A 16 12.51 24.67 34.00
N HIS A 17 12.62 25.30 32.82
CA HIS A 17 13.49 26.46 32.60
C HIS A 17 12.82 27.59 31.82
N ARG A 18 11.97 28.38 32.50
CA ARG A 18 11.29 29.57 31.93
C ARG A 18 12.23 30.69 31.41
N ARG A 19 13.54 30.62 31.67
CA ARG A 19 14.52 31.67 31.31
C ARG A 19 15.23 31.42 29.98
N LEU A 20 15.04 30.26 29.34
CA LEU A 20 15.69 29.96 28.07
C LEU A 20 14.92 30.60 26.91
N GLN A 21 15.62 31.39 26.08
CA GLN A 21 15.12 31.72 24.74
C GLN A 21 15.42 30.54 23.81
N GLU A 22 14.39 29.94 23.24
CA GLU A 22 14.50 28.72 22.44
C GLU A 22 13.97 28.97 21.03
N LEU A 23 14.68 28.42 20.03
CA LEU A 23 14.23 28.42 18.64
C LEU A 23 13.89 26.98 18.24
N SER A 24 12.59 26.68 18.23
CA SER A 24 12.08 25.47 17.61
C SER A 24 11.88 25.72 16.12
N GLN A 25 12.72 25.11 15.28
CA GLN A 25 12.52 25.11 13.82
C GLN A 25 11.42 24.11 13.44
N HIS A 26 10.21 24.46 13.82
CA HIS A 26 8.99 23.91 13.26
C HIS A 26 8.36 25.05 12.49
N LEU A 27 8.41 25.04 11.16
CA LEU A 27 7.38 25.63 10.31
C LEU A 27 7.72 25.34 8.84
N HIS A 28 6.72 25.45 7.98
CA HIS A 28 6.81 25.42 6.52
C HIS A 28 7.99 26.27 5.99
N GLU A 29 8.49 25.95 4.79
CA GLU A 29 9.62 26.59 4.09
C GLU A 29 9.63 28.14 4.19
N LYS A 30 8.45 28.76 4.25
CA LYS A 30 8.29 30.21 4.36
C LYS A 30 8.76 30.80 5.70
N HIS A 31 8.38 30.22 6.85
CA HIS A 31 8.83 30.73 8.16
C HIS A 31 10.22 30.19 8.53
N GLN A 32 10.74 29.18 7.82
CA GLN A 32 12.13 28.73 7.98
C GLN A 32 13.12 29.84 7.59
N ARG A 33 12.84 30.55 6.48
CA ARG A 33 13.67 31.67 6.04
C ARG A 33 13.64 32.82 7.04
N GLU A 34 12.47 33.17 7.57
CA GLU A 34 12.31 34.22 8.58
C GLU A 34 13.00 33.86 9.91
N ALA A 35 12.93 32.60 10.35
CA ALA A 35 13.66 32.12 11.53
C ALA A 35 15.20 32.11 11.31
N LEU A 36 15.65 31.95 10.06
CA LEU A 36 17.07 31.99 9.68
C LEU A 36 17.61 33.42 9.54
N GLU A 37 16.79 34.42 9.20
CA GLU A 37 17.19 35.82 9.08
C GLU A 37 17.70 36.42 10.42
N GLY A 38 17.16 35.95 11.56
CA GLY A 38 17.61 36.35 12.90
C GLY A 38 18.71 35.48 13.50
N TRP A 39 19.06 34.36 12.88
CA TRP A 39 19.86 33.27 13.45
C TRP A 39 21.32 33.65 13.77
N THR A 40 21.86 34.57 12.99
CA THR A 40 23.26 35.04 13.06
C THR A 40 23.46 36.09 14.15
N LYS A 41 22.38 36.67 14.69
CA LYS A 41 22.49 37.66 15.78
C LYS A 41 23.05 36.98 17.05
N PRO A 42 23.94 37.65 17.79
CA PRO A 42 24.43 37.12 19.06
C PRO A 42 23.26 36.92 20.03
N ASN A 43 23.22 35.77 20.70
CA ASN A 43 22.18 35.38 21.66
C ASN A 43 20.73 35.36 21.12
N ALA A 44 20.51 35.11 19.82
CA ALA A 44 19.16 34.95 19.27
C ALA A 44 18.38 33.77 19.90
N PHE A 45 19.10 32.73 20.32
CA PHE A 45 18.57 31.55 21.00
C PHE A 45 19.66 30.82 21.77
N HIS A 46 19.26 30.09 22.81
CA HIS A 46 20.13 29.26 23.64
C HIS A 46 20.06 27.79 23.21
N VAL A 47 18.85 27.30 22.89
CA VAL A 47 18.59 25.92 22.47
C VAL A 47 17.93 25.91 21.10
N CYS A 48 18.44 25.05 20.21
CA CYS A 48 17.81 24.75 18.93
C CYS A 48 17.39 23.29 18.91
N ILE A 49 16.11 23.03 18.64
CA ILE A 49 15.58 21.69 18.45
C ILE A 49 15.23 21.53 16.98
N THR A 50 15.80 20.50 16.34
CA THR A 50 15.61 20.22 14.92
C THR A 50 15.61 18.70 14.66
N SER A 51 15.12 18.29 13.49
CA SER A 51 15.08 16.89 13.09
C SER A 51 16.24 16.54 12.17
N TYR A 52 16.65 15.26 12.15
CA TYR A 52 17.73 14.78 11.27
C TYR A 52 17.53 15.14 9.79
N LYS A 53 16.29 15.18 9.29
CA LYS A 53 16.01 15.50 7.89
C LYS A 53 16.31 16.97 7.57
N LEU A 54 15.89 17.89 8.44
CA LEU A 54 16.09 19.33 8.27
C LEU A 54 17.58 19.70 8.33
N VAL A 55 18.31 19.07 9.25
CA VAL A 55 19.76 19.27 9.38
C VAL A 55 20.52 18.90 8.10
N LEU A 56 20.04 17.91 7.35
CA LEU A 56 20.66 17.54 6.07
C LEU A 56 20.37 18.56 4.97
N GLN A 57 19.15 19.10 4.95
CA GLN A 57 18.75 20.11 3.97
C GLN A 57 19.54 21.40 4.17
N ASP A 58 19.65 21.87 5.42
CA ASP A 58 20.26 23.15 5.77
C ASP A 58 21.67 23.04 6.39
N HIS A 59 22.40 21.96 6.09
CA HIS A 59 23.68 21.65 6.75
C HIS A 59 24.71 22.79 6.67
N GLN A 60 24.64 23.64 5.63
CA GLN A 60 25.52 24.79 5.45
C GLN A 60 25.27 25.89 6.50
N ALA A 61 24.01 26.16 6.84
CA ALA A 61 23.63 27.16 7.84
C ALA A 61 24.10 26.71 9.24
N PHE A 62 23.89 25.44 9.58
CA PHE A 62 24.32 24.87 10.85
C PHE A 62 25.85 24.82 11.01
N ARG A 63 26.60 24.63 9.91
CA ARG A 63 28.07 24.60 9.92
C ARG A 63 28.72 25.95 10.21
N ARG A 64 28.07 27.07 9.85
CA ARG A 64 28.59 28.42 10.10
C ARG A 64 28.56 28.82 11.58
N LYS A 65 27.74 28.16 12.39
CA LYS A 65 27.59 28.45 13.83
C LYS A 65 28.46 27.49 14.66
N ASN A 66 29.08 28.03 15.70
CA ASN A 66 29.88 27.23 16.64
C ASN A 66 28.98 26.73 17.77
N TRP A 67 28.87 25.41 17.90
CA TRP A 67 28.02 24.76 18.89
C TRP A 67 28.81 24.39 20.15
N LYS A 68 28.23 24.61 21.32
CA LYS A 68 28.81 24.15 22.59
C LYS A 68 28.50 22.67 22.82
N TYR A 69 27.24 22.30 22.67
CA TYR A 69 26.75 20.93 22.76
C TYR A 69 26.04 20.51 21.48
N LEU A 70 26.32 19.30 21.03
CA LEU A 70 25.56 18.60 20.01
C LEU A 70 24.99 17.33 20.64
N ILE A 71 23.67 17.29 20.82
CA ILE A 71 22.96 16.17 21.42
C ILE A 71 22.20 15.45 20.31
N LEU A 72 22.43 14.15 20.17
CA LEU A 72 21.74 13.31 19.20
C LEU A 72 20.90 12.27 19.94
N ASP A 73 19.59 12.33 19.74
CA ASP A 73 18.66 11.32 20.21
C ASP A 73 18.53 10.18 19.20
N GLU A 74 18.27 8.98 19.69
CA GLU A 74 18.19 7.74 18.91
C GLU A 74 19.39 7.55 17.96
N ALA A 75 20.60 7.51 18.54
CA ALA A 75 21.87 7.42 17.83
C ALA A 75 22.01 6.17 16.92
N GLN A 76 21.13 5.17 17.04
CA GLN A 76 21.04 4.08 16.06
C GLN A 76 20.75 4.57 14.62
N ASN A 77 20.17 5.77 14.47
CA ASN A 77 19.93 6.37 13.16
C ASN A 77 21.21 6.79 12.42
N ILE A 78 22.34 6.94 13.13
CA ILE A 78 23.64 7.34 12.59
C ILE A 78 24.68 6.21 12.62
N LYS A 79 24.25 4.96 12.80
CA LYS A 79 25.15 3.80 12.93
C LYS A 79 26.04 3.54 11.72
N ASN A 80 25.62 3.97 10.53
CA ASN A 80 26.37 3.75 9.28
C ASN A 80 27.29 4.94 8.96
N PHE A 81 28.60 4.75 9.08
CA PHE A 81 29.61 5.77 8.78
C PHE A 81 29.61 6.21 7.31
N LYS A 82 29.14 5.35 6.39
CA LYS A 82 29.02 5.69 4.96
C LYS A 82 27.81 6.57 4.66
N SER A 83 26.91 6.77 5.63
CA SER A 83 25.71 7.56 5.40
C SER A 83 26.04 9.05 5.27
N GLN A 84 25.37 9.72 4.33
CA GLN A 84 25.45 11.18 4.18
C GLN A 84 25.10 11.90 5.49
N ARG A 85 24.13 11.35 6.25
CA ARG A 85 23.74 11.83 7.58
C ARG A 85 24.92 11.91 8.53
N TRP A 86 25.64 10.82 8.67
CA TRP A 86 26.78 10.73 9.56
C TRP A 86 27.89 11.71 9.13
N GLN A 87 28.20 11.76 7.83
CA GLN A 87 29.24 12.65 7.29
C GLN A 87 28.91 14.14 7.49
N SER A 88 27.66 14.55 7.23
CA SER A 88 27.22 15.93 7.43
C SER A 88 27.30 16.35 8.90
N LEU A 89 26.84 15.48 9.81
CA LEU A 89 26.85 15.76 11.25
C LEU A 89 28.26 15.80 11.84
N LEU A 90 29.18 14.96 11.35
CA LEU A 90 30.56 14.94 11.83
C LEU A 90 31.28 16.27 11.60
N ASN A 91 30.97 16.95 10.49
CA ASN A 91 31.58 18.20 10.05
C ASN A 91 31.09 19.44 10.80
N PHE A 92 30.16 19.31 11.75
CA PHE A 92 29.69 20.42 12.55
C PHE A 92 30.69 20.81 13.63
N ASN A 93 30.93 22.13 13.74
CA ASN A 93 31.81 22.66 14.77
C ASN A 93 31.11 22.59 16.13
N SER A 94 31.48 21.59 16.94
CA SER A 94 30.91 21.30 18.25
C SER A 94 32.02 21.05 19.27
N GLN A 95 31.90 21.65 20.46
CA GLN A 95 32.88 21.44 21.54
C GLN A 95 32.64 20.13 22.30
N ARG A 96 31.39 19.78 22.55
CA ARG A 96 30.98 18.56 23.26
C ARG A 96 29.86 17.86 22.50
N ARG A 97 29.92 16.53 22.45
CA ARG A 97 28.95 15.68 21.76
C ARG A 97 28.35 14.67 22.74
N LEU A 98 27.03 14.53 22.72
CA LEU A 98 26.29 13.57 23.54
C LEU A 98 25.41 12.72 22.62
N LEU A 99 25.53 11.41 22.76
CA LEU A 99 24.72 10.43 22.04
C LEU A 99 23.77 9.75 23.02
N LEU A 100 22.48 9.76 22.71
CA LEU A 100 21.45 9.05 23.43
C LEU A 100 20.92 7.93 22.53
N THR A 101 20.81 6.72 23.07
CA THR A 101 20.26 5.56 22.35
C THR A 101 19.51 4.68 23.33
N GLY A 102 18.26 4.34 23.00
CA GLY A 102 17.48 3.37 23.78
C GLY A 102 17.90 1.92 23.49
N THR A 103 18.43 1.66 22.29
CA THR A 103 18.86 0.33 21.88
C THR A 103 20.33 0.10 22.19
N PRO A 104 20.70 -1.00 22.88
CA PRO A 104 22.09 -1.37 23.01
C PRO A 104 22.68 -1.65 21.61
N LEU A 105 23.93 -1.22 21.38
CA LEU A 105 24.72 -1.51 20.18
C LEU A 105 24.63 -2.99 19.82
N GLN A 106 23.88 -3.33 18.77
CA GLN A 106 23.36 -4.68 18.68
C GLN A 106 24.18 -5.64 17.81
N ASN A 107 24.88 -5.26 16.73
CA ASN A 107 25.35 -6.32 15.82
C ASN A 107 26.71 -6.15 15.11
N SER A 108 27.40 -5.01 15.13
CA SER A 108 28.70 -4.90 14.44
C SER A 108 29.69 -4.00 15.16
N LEU A 109 30.94 -4.45 15.28
CA LEU A 109 32.07 -3.63 15.73
C LEU A 109 32.23 -2.35 14.88
N MET A 110 31.79 -2.40 13.61
CA MET A 110 31.77 -1.24 12.72
C MET A 110 30.74 -0.18 13.17
N GLU A 111 29.60 -0.60 13.71
CA GLU A 111 28.60 0.33 14.28
C GLU A 111 29.11 0.93 15.60
N LEU A 112 29.82 0.14 16.43
CA LEU A 112 30.44 0.68 17.64
C LEU A 112 31.51 1.73 17.30
N TRP A 113 32.40 1.39 16.36
CA TRP A 113 33.43 2.31 15.91
C TRP A 113 32.85 3.60 15.35
N SER A 114 31.79 3.53 14.53
CA SER A 114 31.20 4.73 13.91
C SER A 114 30.62 5.70 14.95
N LEU A 115 30.03 5.21 16.04
CA LEU A 115 29.55 6.04 17.15
C LEU A 115 30.69 6.60 18.00
N MET A 116 31.72 5.79 18.30
CA MET A 116 32.88 6.24 19.08
C MET A 116 33.70 7.29 18.32
N HIS A 117 33.93 7.09 17.03
CA HIS A 117 34.57 8.06 16.15
C HIS A 117 33.74 9.34 16.04
N PHE A 118 32.41 9.24 16.05
CA PHE A 118 31.55 10.42 16.09
C PHE A 118 31.69 11.22 17.40
N LEU A 119 31.81 10.55 18.55
CA LEU A 119 32.04 11.23 19.84
C LEU A 119 33.40 11.91 19.90
N MET A 120 34.46 11.20 19.49
CA MET A 120 35.85 11.66 19.59
C MET A 120 36.64 11.35 18.31
N PRO A 121 36.50 12.19 17.27
CA PRO A 121 37.14 11.92 15.98
C PRO A 121 38.66 11.95 16.03
N ARG A 122 39.26 12.68 16.99
CA ARG A 122 40.72 12.80 17.15
C ARG A 122 41.38 11.56 17.73
N VAL A 123 40.68 10.83 18.60
CA VAL A 123 41.20 9.64 19.31
C VAL A 123 41.05 8.39 18.44
N PHE A 124 39.90 8.25 17.77
CA PHE A 124 39.56 7.03 17.02
C PHE A 124 39.63 7.24 15.50
N GLN A 125 40.80 7.56 14.95
CA GLN A 125 40.92 7.90 13.52
C GLN A 125 40.89 6.66 12.61
N SER A 126 41.55 5.57 13.01
CA SER A 126 41.70 4.38 12.18
C SER A 126 40.72 3.28 12.59
N HIS A 127 39.90 2.82 11.65
CA HIS A 127 39.06 1.64 11.83
C HIS A 127 39.89 0.37 12.00
N ARG A 128 41.07 0.29 11.36
CA ARG A 128 41.95 -0.87 11.40
C ARG A 128 42.56 -1.05 12.79
N GLU A 129 43.07 0.03 13.39
CA GLU A 129 43.60 0.02 14.76
C GLU A 129 42.52 -0.35 15.77
N PHE A 130 41.30 0.19 15.61
CA PHE A 130 40.17 -0.20 16.43
C PHE A 130 39.88 -1.69 16.27
N ARG A 131 39.83 -2.20 15.04
CA ARG A 131 39.60 -3.63 14.80
C ARG A 131 40.68 -4.51 15.45
N GLU A 132 41.95 -4.12 15.39
CA GLU A 132 43.07 -4.84 16.02
C GLU A 132 42.97 -4.81 17.56
N TRP A 133 42.61 -3.67 18.16
CA TRP A 133 42.35 -3.55 19.61
C TRP A 133 41.25 -4.49 20.11
N PHE A 134 40.21 -4.72 19.29
CA PHE A 134 39.11 -5.62 19.64
C PHE A 134 39.33 -7.08 19.22
N HIS A 135 40.21 -7.37 18.24
CA HIS A 135 40.54 -8.73 17.83
C HIS A 135 41.54 -9.42 18.77
N ASN A 136 42.57 -8.71 19.27
CA ASN A 136 43.63 -9.31 20.10
C ASN A 136 43.16 -9.92 21.44
N PRO A 137 42.18 -9.36 22.18
CA PRO A 137 41.64 -10.02 23.37
C PRO A 137 40.57 -11.08 23.04
N LEU A 138 40.03 -11.11 21.82
CA LEU A 138 39.14 -12.18 21.38
C LEU A 138 39.93 -13.47 21.11
N THR A 139 41.14 -13.39 20.56
CA THR A 139 42.01 -14.55 20.35
C THR A 139 42.63 -15.09 21.64
N GLY A 140 43.07 -14.23 22.57
CA GLY A 140 43.64 -14.68 23.85
C GLY A 140 42.66 -15.36 24.81
N MET A 141 41.34 -15.26 24.58
CA MET A 141 40.31 -15.96 25.36
C MET A 141 39.80 -17.24 24.69
N ILE A 142 40.15 -17.49 23.42
CA ILE A 142 39.75 -18.70 22.67
C ILE A 142 40.64 -19.91 23.06
N GLU A 143 41.81 -19.69 23.64
CA GLU A 143 42.70 -20.77 24.10
C GLU A 143 42.25 -21.44 25.42
N GLY A 144 41.19 -20.93 26.08
CA GLY A 144 40.79 -21.38 27.42
C GLY A 144 39.49 -22.19 27.54
N SER A 145 38.60 -22.22 26.55
CA SER A 145 37.37 -23.04 26.65
C SER A 145 36.62 -23.19 25.33
N GLN A 146 36.33 -24.45 24.98
CA GLN A 146 35.51 -24.85 23.83
C GLN A 146 34.02 -24.53 24.05
N GLU A 147 33.62 -23.26 23.99
CA GLU A 147 32.20 -22.88 23.82
C GLU A 147 32.02 -22.05 22.55
N TYR A 148 32.24 -22.70 21.42
CA TYR A 148 32.06 -22.11 20.09
C TYR A 148 30.59 -22.14 19.69
N ASN A 149 29.74 -21.35 20.36
CA ASN A 149 28.42 -20.92 19.87
C ASN A 149 27.71 -19.89 20.78
N GLU A 150 28.44 -19.01 21.47
CA GLU A 150 27.80 -17.80 21.98
C GLU A 150 27.62 -16.79 20.84
N SER A 151 26.36 -16.42 20.57
CA SER A 151 25.97 -15.40 19.61
C SER A 151 26.86 -14.15 19.71
N ILE A 152 27.48 -13.72 18.61
CA ILE A 152 28.26 -12.47 18.42
C ILE A 152 27.80 -11.27 19.28
N PRO A 153 26.49 -10.98 19.48
CA PRO A 153 26.05 -9.91 20.38
C PRO A 153 26.48 -10.05 21.84
N ARG A 154 26.57 -11.27 22.39
CA ARG A 154 27.10 -11.51 23.74
C ARG A 154 28.61 -11.27 23.79
N CYS A 155 29.35 -11.65 22.76
CA CYS A 155 30.80 -11.42 22.68
C CYS A 155 31.15 -9.93 22.59
N ILE A 156 30.41 -9.11 21.83
CA ILE A 156 30.66 -7.65 21.79
C ILE A 156 30.28 -7.01 23.12
N PHE A 157 29.13 -7.37 23.71
CA PHE A 157 28.76 -6.89 25.04
C PHE A 157 29.78 -7.31 26.09
N ARG A 158 30.32 -8.54 25.99
CA ARG A 158 31.41 -9.05 26.80
C ARG A 158 32.66 -8.23 26.54
N CYS A 159 33.15 -8.04 25.31
CA CYS A 159 34.32 -7.18 25.01
C CYS A 159 34.18 -5.74 25.50
N VAL A 160 32.98 -5.14 25.43
CA VAL A 160 32.71 -3.81 25.99
C VAL A 160 32.84 -3.81 27.53
N PHE A 161 32.53 -4.93 28.18
CA PHE A 161 32.66 -5.13 29.63
C PHE A 161 34.00 -5.75 30.10
N THR A 162 34.71 -6.53 29.26
CA THR A 162 36.01 -7.19 29.50
C THR A 162 37.18 -6.31 29.07
N CYS A 163 36.93 -5.26 28.27
CA CYS A 163 37.84 -4.11 28.10
C CYS A 163 37.32 -2.87 28.87
N PRO A 164 37.08 -2.96 30.21
CA PRO A 164 36.42 -1.91 30.98
C PRO A 164 37.28 -0.65 31.16
N GLN A 165 38.58 -0.69 30.85
CA GLN A 165 39.45 0.46 31.04
C GLN A 165 39.25 1.53 29.96
N VAL A 166 38.91 1.13 28.73
CA VAL A 166 38.85 2.07 27.59
C VAL A 166 37.43 2.57 27.34
N LEU A 167 36.39 1.73 27.43
CA LEU A 167 35.03 2.11 27.02
C LEU A 167 34.12 2.59 28.17
N ARG A 168 34.36 2.12 29.40
CA ARG A 168 33.51 2.42 30.57
C ARG A 168 33.40 3.91 30.91
N PRO A 169 34.44 4.75 30.76
CA PRO A 169 34.32 6.19 30.97
C PRO A 169 33.39 6.89 29.96
N PHE A 170 33.19 6.30 28.78
CA PHE A 170 32.45 6.92 27.68
C PHE A 170 31.01 6.42 27.55
N LEU A 171 30.64 5.36 28.26
CA LEU A 171 29.34 4.72 28.16
C LEU A 171 28.67 4.62 29.53
N LEU A 172 27.57 5.35 29.68
CA LEU A 172 26.68 5.21 30.84
C LEU A 172 25.48 4.34 30.44
N ARG A 173 25.40 3.15 31.02
CA ARG A 173 24.25 2.25 30.85
C ARG A 173 23.70 1.85 32.21
N ARG A 174 22.39 2.02 32.40
CA ARG A 174 21.63 1.57 33.57
C ARG A 174 20.49 0.69 33.09
N LEU A 175 20.19 -0.40 33.79
CA LEU A 175 19.03 -1.21 33.48
C LEU A 175 17.81 -0.68 34.24
N LYS A 176 16.61 -0.88 33.68
CA LYS A 176 15.37 -0.45 34.35
C LYS A 176 15.19 -1.10 35.72
N VAL A 177 15.67 -2.33 35.87
CA VAL A 177 15.68 -3.06 37.16
C VAL A 177 16.58 -2.40 38.22
N ASP A 178 17.62 -1.68 37.81
CA ASP A 178 18.57 -1.03 38.73
C ASP A 178 18.05 0.32 39.23
N VAL A 179 17.24 1.01 38.41
CA VAL A 179 16.81 2.38 38.65
C VAL A 179 15.39 2.46 39.20
N GLU A 180 14.48 1.68 38.65
CA GLU A 180 13.05 1.87 38.86
C GLU A 180 12.43 0.67 39.59
N LYS A 181 12.54 0.67 40.92
CA LYS A 181 12.04 -0.42 41.79
C LYS A 181 10.51 -0.47 41.90
N GLN A 182 9.80 0.58 41.48
CA GLN A 182 8.34 0.69 41.57
C GLN A 182 7.61 0.08 40.36
N MET A 183 8.33 -0.29 39.30
CA MET A 183 7.71 -0.83 38.09
C MET A 183 7.23 -2.28 38.28
N PRO A 184 6.07 -2.65 37.72
CA PRO A 184 5.59 -4.03 37.73
C PRO A 184 6.49 -4.94 36.90
N LYS A 185 6.46 -6.24 37.22
CA LYS A 185 7.20 -7.27 36.48
C LYS A 185 6.61 -7.42 35.07
N LYS A 186 7.49 -7.54 34.07
CA LYS A 186 7.12 -7.86 32.68
C LYS A 186 7.07 -9.37 32.50
N TYR A 187 5.96 -9.88 31.98
CA TYR A 187 5.80 -11.29 31.59
C TYR A 187 5.72 -11.41 30.07
N GLU A 188 6.35 -12.45 29.51
CA GLU A 188 6.31 -12.74 28.08
C GLU A 188 5.55 -14.05 27.84
N HIS A 189 4.46 -13.97 27.09
CA HIS A 189 3.62 -15.12 26.75
C HIS A 189 3.78 -15.44 25.26
N VAL A 190 4.41 -16.57 24.96
CA VAL A 190 4.59 -17.04 23.58
C VAL A 190 3.39 -17.90 23.18
N LEU A 191 2.46 -17.30 22.44
CA LEU A 191 1.28 -17.99 21.89
C LEU A 191 1.59 -18.53 20.49
N ARG A 192 1.63 -19.86 20.35
CA ARG A 192 1.84 -20.50 19.05
C ARG A 192 0.50 -20.71 18.34
N CYS A 193 0.32 -20.04 17.21
CA CYS A 193 -0.88 -20.15 16.38
C CYS A 193 -0.67 -21.11 15.21
N ARG A 194 -1.73 -21.82 14.81
CA ARG A 194 -1.74 -22.61 13.57
C ARG A 194 -2.14 -21.74 12.38
N LEU A 195 -1.61 -22.02 11.19
CA LEU A 195 -2.04 -21.36 9.95
C LEU A 195 -3.48 -21.76 9.58
N SER A 196 -4.24 -20.81 9.04
CA SER A 196 -5.57 -21.09 8.48
C SER A 196 -5.49 -21.92 7.18
N LYS A 197 -6.61 -22.52 6.77
CA LYS A 197 -6.66 -23.33 5.54
C LYS A 197 -6.23 -22.53 4.30
N ARG A 198 -6.74 -21.30 4.14
CA ARG A 198 -6.37 -20.41 3.03
C ARG A 198 -4.90 -20.00 3.09
N GLN A 199 -4.39 -19.63 4.26
CA GLN A 199 -2.97 -19.29 4.41
C GLN A 199 -2.07 -20.47 4.05
N ARG A 200 -2.42 -21.69 4.47
CA ARG A 200 -1.68 -22.89 4.11
C ARG A 200 -1.67 -23.12 2.60
N PHE A 201 -2.83 -23.02 1.95
CA PHE A 201 -2.93 -23.13 0.50
C PHE A 201 -2.03 -22.10 -0.21
N LEU A 202 -2.12 -20.82 0.15
CA LEU A 202 -1.29 -19.76 -0.44
C LEU A 202 0.20 -19.95 -0.15
N TYR A 203 0.54 -20.45 1.05
CA TYR A 203 1.92 -20.73 1.44
C TYR A 203 2.50 -21.87 0.59
N ASP A 204 1.76 -22.98 0.46
CA ASP A 204 2.17 -24.15 -0.30
C ASP A 204 2.22 -23.84 -1.80
N ASP A 205 1.26 -23.07 -2.34
CA ASP A 205 1.27 -22.61 -3.73
C ASP A 205 2.50 -21.75 -4.02
N PHE A 206 2.78 -20.75 -3.19
CA PHE A 206 3.95 -19.88 -3.34
C PHE A 206 5.28 -20.64 -3.20
N MET A 207 5.36 -21.60 -2.28
CA MET A 207 6.51 -22.50 -2.16
C MET A 207 6.60 -23.52 -3.30
N GLY A 208 5.48 -23.83 -3.95
CA GLY A 208 5.37 -24.75 -5.09
C GLY A 208 5.92 -24.15 -6.38
N GLN A 209 5.84 -22.82 -6.55
CA GLN A 209 6.31 -22.10 -7.73
C GLN A 209 7.79 -22.40 -8.05
N ALA A 210 8.08 -22.74 -9.30
CA ALA A 210 9.45 -23.06 -9.73
C ALA A 210 10.40 -21.87 -9.59
N SER A 211 9.90 -20.65 -9.79
CA SER A 211 10.66 -19.41 -9.65
C SER A 211 11.15 -19.16 -8.22
N THR A 212 10.33 -19.45 -7.21
CA THR A 212 10.68 -19.27 -5.79
C THR A 212 11.71 -20.32 -5.36
N LYS A 213 11.55 -21.58 -5.79
CA LYS A 213 12.53 -22.65 -5.55
C LYS A 213 13.88 -22.34 -6.20
N ALA A 214 13.90 -21.90 -7.45
CA ALA A 214 15.13 -21.50 -8.14
C ALA A 214 15.80 -20.31 -7.43
N THR A 215 15.01 -19.35 -6.96
CA THR A 215 15.51 -18.19 -6.21
C THR A 215 16.16 -18.60 -4.89
N LEU A 216 15.54 -19.52 -4.14
CA LEU A 216 16.09 -20.06 -2.90
C LEU A 216 17.38 -20.86 -3.17
N ALA A 217 17.42 -21.63 -4.26
CA ALA A 217 18.59 -22.40 -4.66
C ALA A 217 19.76 -21.50 -5.14
N SER A 218 19.46 -20.35 -5.77
CA SER A 218 20.49 -19.41 -6.25
C SER A 218 21.32 -18.78 -5.13
N GLY A 219 20.81 -18.77 -3.88
CA GLY A 219 21.52 -18.24 -2.72
C GLY A 219 21.70 -16.72 -2.70
N HIS A 220 21.15 -15.99 -3.66
CA HIS A 220 21.22 -14.52 -3.68
C HIS A 220 20.42 -13.91 -2.52
N PHE A 221 21.14 -13.37 -1.53
CA PHE A 221 20.61 -12.89 -0.25
C PHE A 221 19.40 -11.93 -0.40
N MET A 222 19.47 -10.96 -1.31
CA MET A 222 18.37 -10.01 -1.55
C MET A 222 17.11 -10.70 -2.08
N SER A 223 17.29 -11.69 -2.95
CA SER A 223 16.18 -12.42 -3.54
C SER A 223 15.52 -13.34 -2.51
N VAL A 224 16.32 -13.98 -1.66
CA VAL A 224 15.83 -14.78 -0.52
C VAL A 224 15.06 -13.91 0.47
N ILE A 225 15.55 -12.71 0.78
CA ILE A 225 14.81 -11.77 1.64
C ILE A 225 13.44 -11.45 1.05
N ASN A 226 13.36 -11.21 -0.27
CA ASN A 226 12.08 -10.93 -0.91
C ASN A 226 11.10 -12.10 -0.77
N VAL A 227 11.56 -13.34 -0.95
CA VAL A 227 10.75 -14.55 -0.73
C VAL A 227 10.26 -14.63 0.72
N LEU A 228 11.16 -14.46 1.70
CA LEU A 228 10.80 -14.46 3.12
C LEU A 228 9.81 -13.36 3.49
N MET A 229 9.93 -12.19 2.86
CA MET A 229 8.99 -11.08 3.06
C MET A 229 7.59 -11.41 2.56
N GLN A 230 7.46 -12.15 1.45
CA GLN A 230 6.16 -12.62 0.97
C GLN A 230 5.55 -13.67 1.91
N LEU A 231 6.35 -14.66 2.36
CA LEU A 231 5.90 -15.65 3.35
C LEU A 231 5.45 -14.97 4.65
N ARG A 232 6.16 -13.93 5.09
CA ARG A 232 5.77 -13.12 6.26
C ARG A 232 4.42 -12.43 6.07
N LYS A 233 4.13 -11.93 4.86
CA LYS A 233 2.80 -11.36 4.55
C LYS A 233 1.70 -12.40 4.69
N VAL A 234 1.90 -13.60 4.12
CA VAL A 234 0.92 -14.71 4.22
C VAL A 234 0.66 -15.10 5.68
N CYS A 235 1.71 -15.22 6.49
CA CYS A 235 1.60 -15.53 7.92
C CYS A 235 0.88 -14.44 8.72
N ASN A 236 1.13 -13.16 8.42
CA ASN A 236 0.48 -12.04 9.09
C ASN A 236 -1.01 -11.94 8.70
N HIS A 237 -1.31 -11.81 7.40
CA HIS A 237 -2.67 -11.74 6.89
C HIS A 237 -2.73 -12.08 5.39
N PRO A 238 -3.58 -13.03 4.95
CA PRO A 238 -3.59 -13.49 3.55
C PRO A 238 -3.93 -12.38 2.55
N ASP A 239 -4.74 -11.38 2.93
CA ASP A 239 -5.13 -10.29 2.01
C ASP A 239 -3.99 -9.30 1.71
N LEU A 240 -2.89 -9.32 2.48
CA LEU A 240 -1.67 -8.56 2.14
C LEU A 240 -0.89 -9.19 0.97
N PHE A 241 -1.16 -10.47 0.72
CA PHE A 241 -0.56 -11.22 -0.37
C PHE A 241 -1.50 -11.22 -1.58
N GLU A 242 -2.73 -11.71 -1.39
CA GLU A 242 -3.74 -11.76 -2.44
C GLU A 242 -5.11 -11.39 -1.85
N PRO A 243 -5.70 -10.25 -2.24
CA PRO A 243 -7.03 -9.88 -1.78
C PRO A 243 -8.05 -10.88 -2.31
N ARG A 244 -9.08 -11.16 -1.51
CA ARG A 244 -10.15 -12.06 -1.96
C ARG A 244 -10.90 -11.44 -3.15
N PRO A 245 -11.06 -12.15 -4.27
CA PRO A 245 -11.87 -11.65 -5.37
C PRO A 245 -13.33 -11.52 -4.92
N VAL A 246 -13.98 -10.45 -5.37
CA VAL A 246 -15.42 -10.27 -5.15
C VAL A 246 -16.16 -11.24 -6.05
N THR A 247 -17.06 -12.04 -5.48
CA THR A 247 -17.94 -12.91 -6.27
C THR A 247 -19.03 -12.06 -6.90
N SER A 248 -18.90 -11.78 -8.20
CA SER A 248 -19.95 -11.17 -9.01
C SER A 248 -20.59 -12.23 -9.93
N PRO A 249 -21.89 -12.08 -10.29
CA PRO A 249 -22.50 -12.90 -11.32
C PRO A 249 -21.71 -12.80 -12.64
N LEU A 250 -21.62 -13.92 -13.37
CA LEU A 250 -20.95 -13.95 -14.67
C LEU A 250 -21.70 -13.03 -15.64
N VAL A 251 -20.99 -12.05 -16.21
CA VAL A 251 -21.52 -11.21 -17.27
C VAL A 251 -21.33 -11.94 -18.60
N THR A 252 -22.41 -12.52 -19.11
CA THR A 252 -22.44 -13.06 -20.48
C THR A 252 -22.87 -11.96 -21.45
N PRO A 253 -22.19 -11.77 -22.59
CA PRO A 253 -22.64 -10.83 -23.61
C PRO A 253 -24.04 -11.24 -24.11
N GLY A 254 -24.85 -10.25 -24.49
CA GLY A 254 -26.15 -10.51 -25.10
C GLY A 254 -25.99 -11.32 -26.39
N LEU A 255 -26.85 -12.32 -26.59
CA LEU A 255 -26.90 -13.08 -27.83
C LEU A 255 -27.42 -12.17 -28.95
N SER A 256 -26.59 -11.93 -29.97
CA SER A 256 -27.04 -11.28 -31.20
C SER A 256 -27.59 -12.35 -32.15
N LEU A 257 -28.91 -12.38 -32.30
CA LEU A 257 -29.57 -13.24 -33.29
C LEU A 257 -29.66 -12.49 -34.61
N ALA A 258 -28.78 -12.83 -35.57
CA ALA A 258 -28.92 -12.37 -36.94
C ALA A 258 -29.91 -13.30 -37.67
N THR A 259 -31.18 -12.93 -37.72
CA THR A 259 -32.17 -13.67 -38.51
C THR A 259 -32.01 -13.35 -40.00
N PRO A 260 -31.85 -14.35 -40.88
CA PRO A 260 -31.71 -14.12 -42.32
C PRO A 260 -33.01 -13.55 -42.91
N ALA A 261 -32.89 -12.47 -43.68
CA ALA A 261 -34.02 -11.74 -44.28
C ALA A 261 -34.93 -12.64 -45.14
N LEU A 262 -34.41 -13.73 -45.70
CA LEU A 262 -35.19 -14.71 -46.49
C LEU A 262 -36.33 -15.36 -45.68
N VAL A 263 -36.12 -15.61 -44.38
CA VAL A 263 -37.16 -16.20 -43.52
C VAL A 263 -38.26 -15.17 -43.22
N LEU A 264 -37.91 -13.89 -43.04
CA LEU A 264 -38.88 -12.81 -42.90
C LEU A 264 -39.66 -12.57 -44.20
N ARG A 265 -38.99 -12.68 -45.36
CA ARG A 265 -39.63 -12.57 -46.68
C ARG A 265 -40.61 -13.69 -46.96
N ALA A 266 -40.34 -14.91 -46.47
CA ALA A 266 -41.28 -16.03 -46.59
C ALA A 266 -42.55 -15.85 -45.73
N LEU A 267 -42.52 -14.91 -44.76
CA LEU A 267 -43.68 -14.52 -43.95
C LEU A 267 -44.39 -13.28 -44.52
N GLU A 268 -43.93 -12.71 -45.64
CA GLU A 268 -44.65 -11.63 -46.31
C GLU A 268 -46.00 -12.14 -46.84
N PRO A 269 -47.08 -11.36 -46.69
CA PRO A 269 -48.42 -11.79 -47.03
C PRO A 269 -48.53 -12.16 -48.52
N HIS A 270 -49.06 -13.34 -48.80
CA HIS A 270 -49.27 -13.79 -50.17
C HIS A 270 -50.28 -12.86 -50.87
N PRO A 271 -50.13 -12.56 -52.18
CA PRO A 271 -51.12 -11.76 -52.93
C PRO A 271 -52.55 -12.34 -52.98
N PHE A 272 -52.78 -13.55 -52.44
CA PHE A 272 -54.09 -14.17 -52.30
C PHE A 272 -54.53 -14.30 -50.84
N GLN A 273 -53.82 -13.64 -49.92
CA GLN A 273 -54.22 -13.61 -48.53
C GLN A 273 -55.51 -12.80 -48.43
N VAL A 274 -56.60 -13.50 -48.10
CA VAL A 274 -57.92 -12.92 -47.96
C VAL A 274 -57.96 -12.19 -46.62
N ASP A 275 -58.38 -10.92 -46.65
CA ASP A 275 -58.66 -10.18 -45.43
C ASP A 275 -59.93 -10.75 -44.79
N LEU A 276 -59.74 -11.47 -43.69
CA LEU A 276 -60.83 -12.07 -42.90
C LEU A 276 -61.34 -11.13 -41.80
N SER A 277 -60.79 -9.91 -41.66
CA SER A 277 -61.28 -8.91 -40.72
C SER A 277 -62.80 -8.62 -40.83
N PRO A 278 -63.46 -8.67 -42.01
CA PRO A 278 -64.91 -8.49 -42.09
C PRO A 278 -65.72 -9.64 -41.47
N PHE A 279 -65.12 -10.80 -41.26
CA PHE A 279 -65.73 -12.00 -40.68
C PHE A 279 -65.28 -12.26 -39.23
N GLU A 280 -64.54 -11.32 -38.64
CA GLU A 280 -64.01 -11.43 -37.28
C GLU A 280 -65.10 -11.12 -36.24
N LEU A 281 -66.03 -12.07 -36.07
CA LEU A 281 -67.21 -11.94 -35.21
C LEU A 281 -66.89 -11.81 -33.72
N VAL A 282 -65.65 -12.08 -33.29
CA VAL A 282 -65.23 -12.06 -31.88
C VAL A 282 -64.66 -10.69 -31.46
N ALA A 283 -64.11 -9.90 -32.40
CA ALA A 283 -63.44 -8.64 -32.09
C ALA A 283 -64.37 -7.39 -32.14
N LEU A 284 -65.62 -7.55 -32.60
CA LEU A 284 -66.54 -6.43 -32.79
C LEU A 284 -67.15 -5.91 -31.48
N GLU A 285 -67.21 -6.72 -30.42
CA GLU A 285 -67.79 -6.30 -29.13
C GLU A 285 -67.02 -5.15 -28.45
N SER A 286 -65.70 -5.06 -28.65
CA SER A 286 -64.87 -4.02 -28.02
C SER A 286 -64.84 -2.70 -28.80
N HIS A 287 -65.27 -2.67 -30.06
CA HIS A 287 -65.08 -1.54 -30.96
C HIS A 287 -66.38 -0.99 -31.59
N LEU A 288 -67.50 -1.70 -31.45
CA LEU A 288 -68.79 -1.29 -32.01
C LEU A 288 -69.84 -1.14 -30.92
N SER A 289 -70.33 0.10 -30.74
CA SER A 289 -71.48 0.36 -29.89
C SER A 289 -72.76 -0.17 -30.56
N ARG A 290 -73.75 -0.56 -29.75
CA ARG A 290 -75.03 -1.11 -30.25
C ARG A 290 -75.70 -0.21 -31.29
N TYR A 291 -75.69 1.10 -31.08
CA TYR A 291 -76.25 2.07 -32.03
C TYR A 291 -75.53 2.06 -33.38
N ALA A 292 -74.20 1.96 -33.38
CA ALA A 292 -73.40 1.90 -34.60
C ALA A 292 -73.63 0.55 -35.33
N ALA A 293 -73.76 -0.56 -34.61
CA ALA A 293 -74.08 -1.85 -35.21
C ALA A 293 -75.45 -1.82 -35.91
N ASP A 294 -76.47 -1.26 -35.26
CA ASP A 294 -77.83 -1.17 -35.83
C ASP A 294 -77.91 -0.22 -37.05
N TRP A 295 -77.03 0.78 -37.16
CA TRP A 295 -77.01 1.70 -38.31
C TRP A 295 -76.17 1.19 -39.50
N PHE A 296 -75.01 0.57 -39.24
CA PHE A 296 -74.07 0.18 -40.30
C PHE A 296 -74.32 -1.22 -40.87
N LEU A 297 -74.72 -2.21 -40.05
CA LEU A 297 -74.97 -3.58 -40.53
C LEU A 297 -76.10 -3.70 -41.56
N PRO A 298 -77.19 -2.89 -41.53
CA PRO A 298 -78.21 -2.93 -42.57
C PRO A 298 -77.72 -2.48 -43.96
N ARG A 299 -76.59 -1.76 -44.07
CA ARG A 299 -76.03 -1.37 -45.38
C ARG A 299 -75.50 -2.55 -46.18
N PHE A 300 -75.07 -3.61 -45.51
CA PHE A 300 -74.63 -4.86 -46.12
C PHE A 300 -75.74 -5.91 -46.22
N ARG A 301 -76.94 -5.61 -45.69
CA ARG A 301 -78.11 -6.44 -45.95
C ARG A 301 -78.60 -6.17 -47.36
N VAL A 302 -78.81 -7.24 -48.11
CA VAL A 302 -79.38 -7.17 -49.46
C VAL A 302 -80.75 -6.51 -49.36
N THR A 303 -80.89 -5.33 -49.96
CA THR A 303 -82.17 -4.60 -49.96
C THR A 303 -83.08 -5.16 -51.03
N ARG A 304 -84.39 -5.20 -50.78
CA ARG A 304 -85.41 -5.69 -51.73
C ARG A 304 -85.34 -4.94 -53.08
N ARG A 305 -84.93 -3.68 -53.06
CA ARG A 305 -84.72 -2.86 -54.26
C ARG A 305 -83.59 -3.40 -55.13
N LEU A 306 -82.47 -3.81 -54.53
CA LEU A 306 -81.33 -4.40 -55.23
C LEU A 306 -81.68 -5.77 -55.82
N VAL A 307 -82.53 -6.56 -55.15
CA VAL A 307 -83.07 -7.82 -55.70
C VAL A 307 -83.95 -7.56 -56.93
N LEU A 308 -84.82 -6.55 -56.85
CA LEU A 308 -85.69 -6.18 -57.98
C LEU A 308 -84.89 -5.60 -59.15
N ASP A 309 -83.87 -4.79 -58.89
CA ASP A 309 -83.00 -4.22 -59.92
C ASP A 309 -82.17 -5.32 -60.61
N VAL A 310 -81.70 -6.34 -59.88
CA VAL A 310 -81.01 -7.50 -60.47
C VAL A 310 -81.99 -8.39 -61.24
N ALA A 311 -83.23 -8.57 -60.76
CA ALA A 311 -84.24 -9.35 -61.46
C ALA A 311 -84.81 -8.64 -62.71
N ALA A 312 -84.78 -7.31 -62.74
CA ALA A 312 -85.19 -6.49 -63.88
C ALA A 312 -84.02 -6.15 -64.83
N ALA A 313 -82.78 -6.47 -64.46
CA ALA A 313 -81.63 -6.30 -65.32
C ALA A 313 -81.72 -7.23 -66.54
N PRO A 314 -81.37 -6.76 -67.74
CA PRO A 314 -81.30 -7.63 -68.91
C PRO A 314 -80.28 -8.76 -68.66
N ASP A 315 -80.58 -9.96 -69.15
CA ASP A 315 -79.67 -11.09 -69.02
C ASP A 315 -78.27 -10.70 -69.52
N PRO A 316 -77.21 -11.05 -68.77
CA PRO A 316 -75.86 -10.72 -69.17
C PRO A 316 -75.58 -11.33 -70.56
N PRO A 317 -74.78 -10.66 -71.40
CA PRO A 317 -74.45 -11.20 -72.71
C PRO A 317 -73.90 -12.62 -72.58
N PRO A 318 -74.24 -13.53 -73.50
CA PRO A 318 -73.81 -14.92 -73.41
C PRO A 318 -72.29 -14.97 -73.28
N ARG A 319 -71.81 -15.77 -72.31
CA ARG A 319 -70.38 -15.91 -72.02
C ARG A 319 -69.64 -16.20 -73.34
N PRO A 320 -68.56 -15.46 -73.66
CA PRO A 320 -67.83 -15.69 -74.90
C PRO A 320 -67.40 -17.15 -74.99
N LYS A 321 -67.62 -17.77 -76.16
CA LYS A 321 -67.26 -19.18 -76.39
C LYS A 321 -65.77 -19.36 -76.07
N PRO A 322 -65.39 -20.41 -75.33
CA PRO A 322 -64.00 -20.63 -74.94
C PRO A 322 -63.14 -20.74 -76.21
N VAL A 323 -62.28 -19.74 -76.42
CA VAL A 323 -61.29 -19.77 -77.48
C VAL A 323 -60.14 -20.63 -76.98
N ARG A 324 -59.80 -21.70 -77.71
CA ARG A 324 -58.57 -22.45 -77.43
C ARG A 324 -57.38 -21.52 -77.67
N MET A 325 -56.72 -21.10 -76.59
CA MET A 325 -55.43 -20.41 -76.70
C MET A 325 -54.46 -21.35 -77.41
N LYS A 326 -53.90 -20.91 -78.54
CA LYS A 326 -52.75 -21.58 -79.13
C LYS A 326 -51.56 -21.28 -78.22
N VAL A 327 -51.06 -22.33 -77.57
CA VAL A 327 -49.79 -22.30 -76.86
C VAL A 327 -48.71 -22.24 -77.94
N ASN A 328 -47.97 -21.14 -77.99
CA ASN A 328 -46.69 -21.06 -78.68
C ASN A 328 -45.58 -21.16 -77.64
#